data_AF-A0A8B9Q2R1-F1
#
_entry.id   AF-A0A8B9Q2R1-F1
#
_cell.length_a   1.000
_cell.length_b   1.000
_cell.length_c   1.000
_cell.angle_alpha   90.00
_cell.angle_beta   90.00
_cell.angle_gamma   90.00
#
_symmetry.space_group_name_H-M   'P 1'
#
loop_
_entity.id
_entity.type
_entity.pdbx_description
1 polymer ?
#
loop_
_entity_poly.entity_id
_entity_poly.type
_entity_poly.pdbx_seq_one_letter_code
_entity_poly.pdbx_strand_id
1 'polypeptide(L)'
;MQPRLSMASGDGPGARRSNLALLRHKLYMGERRRTEPVVESTAGGDHGALRRSQSDRTEYSQKLQEKMAPQAGSSSSATSPQENKEQITRQMMAKRVKIIAELMQTEKDYINDLDLCIREVIQPLRNKQIVRFDVDGLFSNIESVHQISAKLLSLLEEATADVEPPIINGNICHYGKMH
;
A
#
# COMPACT_ATOMS: atom_id res chain seq x y z
N MET A 1 -45.66 -60.23 3.28
CA MET A 1 -45.99 -59.69 1.94
C MET A 1 -44.97 -58.62 1.59
N GLN A 2 -44.41 -58.67 0.39
CA GLN A 2 -43.86 -57.52 -0.35
C GLN A 2 -44.55 -57.59 -1.72
N PRO A 3 -44.90 -56.47 -2.40
CA PRO A 3 -43.86 -55.64 -3.04
C PRO A 3 -44.17 -54.13 -3.27
N ARG A 4 -43.10 -53.42 -3.67
CA ARG A 4 -42.98 -52.38 -4.73
C ARG A 4 -43.19 -50.88 -4.43
N LEU A 5 -42.05 -50.15 -4.40
CA LEU A 5 -41.63 -48.96 -5.20
C LEU A 5 -42.75 -48.20 -5.97
N SER A 6 -42.81 -46.86 -6.02
CA SER A 6 -41.77 -45.91 -6.45
C SER A 6 -42.18 -44.41 -6.32
N MET A 7 -41.19 -43.57 -5.97
CA MET A 7 -40.82 -42.24 -6.55
C MET A 7 -41.80 -41.05 -6.63
N ALA A 8 -41.40 -39.93 -6.03
CA ALA A 8 -41.20 -38.61 -6.68
C ALA A 8 -40.77 -37.58 -5.60
N SER A 9 -39.50 -37.17 -5.54
CA SER A 9 -38.92 -36.00 -6.23
C SER A 9 -39.04 -34.71 -5.41
N GLY A 10 -37.89 -34.24 -4.93
CA GLY A 10 -37.68 -32.93 -4.33
C GLY A 10 -36.19 -32.62 -4.40
N ASP A 11 -35.79 -31.99 -5.50
CA ASP A 11 -34.45 -31.56 -5.87
C ASP A 11 -33.74 -30.68 -4.81
N GLY A 12 -32.39 -30.64 -4.87
CA GLY A 12 -31.48 -29.86 -4.01
C GLY A 12 -31.58 -28.32 -4.20
N PRO A 13 -30.55 -27.49 -3.87
CA PRO A 13 -29.13 -27.77 -3.58
C PRO A 13 -28.67 -27.19 -2.20
N GLY A 14 -27.58 -27.61 -1.58
CA GLY A 14 -26.21 -27.63 -2.12
C GLY A 14 -25.60 -26.22 -2.06
N ALA A 15 -24.80 -25.98 -1.02
CA ALA A 15 -23.76 -24.95 -0.90
C ALA A 15 -24.03 -23.58 -1.56
N ARG A 16 -24.35 -22.56 -0.74
CA ARG A 16 -24.23 -21.16 -1.15
C ARG A 16 -22.75 -20.81 -1.33
N ARG A 17 -22.24 -21.09 -2.54
CA ARG A 17 -21.00 -20.51 -3.05
C ARG A 17 -21.25 -19.00 -3.14
N SER A 18 -20.63 -18.23 -2.26
CA SER A 18 -20.61 -16.79 -2.36
C SER A 18 -19.93 -16.42 -3.68
N ASN A 19 -20.71 -15.96 -4.65
CA ASN A 19 -20.18 -15.28 -5.82
C ASN A 19 -19.62 -13.94 -5.34
N LEU A 20 -18.35 -13.93 -4.91
CA LEU A 20 -17.55 -12.72 -4.73
C LEU A 20 -17.25 -12.11 -6.11
N ALA A 21 -18.31 -11.64 -6.77
CA ALA A 21 -18.22 -10.91 -8.03
C ALA A 21 -17.84 -9.43 -7.82
N LEU A 22 -17.42 -9.06 -6.60
CA LEU A 22 -17.07 -7.69 -6.23
C LEU A 22 -15.69 -7.56 -5.57
N LEU A 23 -14.77 -8.47 -5.89
CA LEU A 23 -13.34 -8.25 -5.68
C LEU A 23 -12.59 -8.18 -7.02
N ARG A 24 -13.23 -7.55 -8.01
CA ARG A 24 -12.57 -7.05 -9.23
C ARG A 24 -12.23 -5.57 -9.07
N HIS A 25 -11.69 -5.17 -7.91
CA HIS A 25 -10.87 -3.98 -7.90
C HIS A 25 -9.62 -4.33 -8.68
N LYS A 26 -9.65 -3.92 -9.94
CA LYS A 26 -8.55 -3.96 -10.89
C LYS A 26 -7.29 -3.55 -10.15
N LEU A 27 -6.38 -4.51 -9.99
CA LEU A 27 -4.94 -4.26 -9.92
C LEU A 27 -4.59 -3.45 -11.18
N TYR A 28 -4.79 -2.14 -11.08
CA TYR A 28 -4.29 -1.20 -12.05
C TYR A 28 -2.77 -1.22 -11.88
N MET A 29 -2.08 -1.60 -12.97
CA MET A 29 -0.63 -1.78 -13.09
C MET A 29 -0.09 -3.16 -12.64
N GLY A 30 -0.09 -4.16 -13.52
CA GLY A 30 0.52 -5.45 -13.17
C GLY A 30 0.94 -6.42 -14.27
N GLU A 31 0.32 -6.43 -15.45
CA GLU A 31 0.63 -7.46 -16.46
C GLU A 31 1.14 -6.84 -17.76
N ARG A 32 2.48 -6.71 -17.83
CA ARG A 32 3.19 -6.59 -19.10
C ARG A 32 2.81 -7.79 -19.95
N ARG A 33 2.43 -7.53 -21.20
CA ARG A 33 2.19 -8.56 -22.22
C ARG A 33 3.39 -9.50 -22.25
N ARG A 34 3.22 -10.74 -21.77
CA ARG A 34 4.14 -11.83 -22.09
C ARG A 34 3.93 -12.17 -23.55
N THR A 35 4.81 -11.66 -24.41
CA THR A 35 5.01 -12.23 -25.74
C THR A 35 5.83 -13.50 -25.54
N GLU A 36 5.16 -14.64 -25.59
CA GLU A 36 5.79 -15.96 -25.76
C GLU A 36 6.54 -15.98 -27.11
N PRO A 37 7.84 -16.30 -27.17
CA PRO A 37 8.45 -16.73 -28.43
C PRO A 37 8.11 -18.20 -28.64
N VAL A 38 7.20 -18.47 -29.58
CA VAL A 38 7.07 -19.79 -30.21
C VAL A 38 8.39 -20.14 -30.88
N VAL A 39 9.01 -21.24 -30.43
CA VAL A 39 10.04 -21.95 -31.18
C VAL A 39 9.32 -22.85 -32.17
N GLU A 40 9.45 -22.56 -33.46
CA GLU A 40 9.18 -23.51 -34.53
C GLU A 40 10.43 -23.61 -35.41
N SER A 41 10.92 -24.84 -35.58
CA SER A 41 12.17 -25.13 -36.28
C SER A 41 11.92 -25.49 -37.74
N THR A 42 12.93 -25.14 -38.55
CA THR A 42 13.24 -25.60 -39.92
C THR A 42 12.39 -25.07 -41.08
N ALA A 43 12.95 -24.16 -41.89
CA ALA A 43 13.58 -24.49 -43.18
C ALA A 43 13.78 -23.22 -44.05
N GLY A 44 15.00 -23.04 -44.58
CA GLY A 44 15.25 -22.38 -45.87
C GLY A 44 15.33 -20.85 -45.91
N GLY A 45 16.41 -20.34 -46.51
CA GLY A 45 16.37 -19.08 -47.27
C GLY A 45 16.99 -17.85 -46.61
N ASP A 46 18.29 -17.68 -46.86
CA ASP A 46 18.89 -16.49 -47.47
C ASP A 46 18.72 -15.07 -46.85
N HIS A 47 19.89 -14.48 -46.57
CA HIS A 47 20.23 -13.06 -46.43
C HIS A 47 19.24 -12.09 -45.75
N GLY A 48 19.34 -12.01 -44.42
CA GLY A 48 18.91 -10.85 -43.64
C GLY A 48 20.06 -10.29 -42.82
N ALA A 49 20.62 -9.14 -43.23
CA ALA A 49 21.56 -8.37 -42.44
C ALA A 49 20.88 -7.89 -41.14
N LEU A 50 20.87 -8.74 -40.11
CA LEU A 50 20.47 -8.36 -38.77
C LEU A 50 21.44 -7.29 -38.29
N ARG A 51 20.95 -6.05 -38.22
CA ARG A 51 21.51 -4.97 -37.42
C ARG A 51 21.60 -5.46 -35.97
N ARG A 52 22.70 -6.17 -35.64
CA ARG A 52 23.10 -6.42 -34.26
C ARG A 52 23.34 -5.05 -33.65
N SER A 53 22.43 -4.65 -32.76
CA SER A 53 22.61 -3.55 -31.83
C SER A 53 24.02 -3.65 -31.22
N GLN A 54 24.95 -2.85 -31.71
CA GLN A 54 26.34 -2.80 -31.23
C GLN A 54 26.46 -2.12 -29.86
N SER A 55 25.35 -1.57 -29.35
CA SER A 55 25.28 -0.72 -28.16
C SER A 55 25.79 -1.42 -26.90
N ASP A 56 25.48 -2.71 -26.74
CA ASP A 56 25.73 -3.43 -25.49
C ASP A 56 27.19 -3.90 -25.35
N ARG A 57 27.90 -4.05 -26.47
CA ARG A 57 29.28 -4.56 -26.45
C ARG A 57 30.25 -3.52 -25.92
N THR A 58 30.02 -2.25 -26.24
CA THR A 58 30.86 -1.12 -25.82
C THR A 58 30.59 -0.69 -24.39
N GLU A 59 29.34 -0.69 -23.94
CA GLU A 59 29.04 -0.37 -22.53
C GLU A 59 29.67 -1.37 -21.58
N TYR A 60 29.55 -2.67 -21.88
CA TYR A 60 30.14 -3.68 -21.01
C TYR A 60 31.67 -3.59 -20.97
N SER A 61 32.34 -3.40 -22.12
CA SER A 61 33.80 -3.26 -22.15
C SER A 61 34.27 -1.98 -21.45
N GLN A 62 33.57 -0.86 -21.63
CA GLN A 62 33.90 0.41 -20.99
C GLN A 62 33.77 0.30 -19.46
N LYS A 63 32.69 -0.33 -18.98
CA LYS A 63 32.44 -0.54 -17.56
C LYS A 63 33.39 -1.57 -16.94
N LEU A 64 33.89 -2.52 -17.73
CA LEU A 64 34.95 -3.44 -17.30
C LEU A 64 36.30 -2.73 -17.17
N GLN A 65 36.58 -1.81 -18.09
CA GLN A 65 37.82 -1.04 -18.13
C GLN A 65 37.88 0.02 -17.02
N GLU A 66 36.76 0.67 -16.72
CA GLU A 66 36.60 1.59 -15.59
C GLU A 66 36.83 0.89 -14.24
N LYS A 67 36.46 -0.39 -14.12
CA LYS A 67 36.69 -1.19 -12.90
C LYS A 67 38.14 -1.67 -12.73
N MET A 68 38.94 -1.67 -13.79
CA MET A 68 40.32 -2.19 -13.78
C MET A 68 41.39 -1.10 -13.94
N ALA A 69 41.02 0.14 -14.27
CA ALA A 69 41.97 1.25 -14.35
C ALA A 69 42.43 1.68 -12.93
N PRO A 70 43.74 1.82 -12.67
CA PRO A 70 44.23 2.36 -11.40
C PRO A 70 43.78 3.81 -11.27
N GLN A 71 42.92 4.07 -10.27
CA GLN A 71 42.30 5.35 -9.96
C GLN A 71 43.37 6.40 -9.58
N ALA A 72 43.82 7.18 -10.56
CA ALA A 72 44.53 8.43 -10.31
C ALA A 72 43.53 9.58 -10.48
N GLY A 73 43.04 10.09 -9.35
CA GLY A 73 42.39 11.41 -9.28
C GLY A 73 40.92 11.45 -9.69
N SER A 74 40.03 10.92 -8.85
CA SER A 74 38.66 11.45 -8.76
C SER A 74 38.14 11.22 -7.35
N SER A 75 37.79 12.31 -6.68
CA SER A 75 37.25 12.36 -5.32
C SER A 75 35.80 11.86 -5.28
N SER A 76 35.55 10.63 -5.71
CA SER A 76 34.34 9.92 -5.33
C SER A 76 34.61 9.33 -3.95
N SER A 77 33.94 9.89 -2.94
CA SER A 77 33.92 9.32 -1.60
C SER A 77 33.57 7.85 -1.73
N ALA A 78 34.55 6.97 -1.51
CA ALA A 78 34.34 5.55 -1.40
C ALA A 78 33.47 5.36 -0.16
N THR A 79 32.15 5.36 -0.34
CA THR A 79 31.22 5.19 0.78
C THR A 79 31.48 3.81 1.36
N SER A 80 31.93 3.79 2.59
CA SER A 80 32.28 2.55 3.26
C SER A 80 31.02 1.67 3.37
N PRO A 81 31.15 0.33 3.43
CA PRO A 81 30.02 -0.56 3.66
C PRO A 81 29.19 -0.21 4.92
N GLN A 82 29.78 0.54 5.86
CA GLN A 82 29.14 1.04 7.07
C GLN A 82 28.19 2.22 6.78
N GLU A 83 28.61 3.19 5.95
CA GLU A 83 27.78 4.34 5.56
C GLU A 83 26.53 3.89 4.79
N ASN A 84 26.64 2.85 3.97
CA ASN A 84 25.50 2.24 3.28
C ASN A 84 24.49 1.61 4.26
N LYS A 85 24.96 0.93 5.32
CA LYS A 85 24.09 0.35 6.36
C LYS A 85 23.38 1.42 7.19
N GLU A 86 24.08 2.49 7.55
CA GLU A 86 23.49 3.62 8.25
C GLU A 86 22.44 4.32 7.39
N GLN A 87 22.70 4.52 6.09
CA GLN A 87 21.75 5.13 5.17
C GLN A 87 20.48 4.28 5.03
N ILE A 88 20.60 2.96 4.89
CA ILE A 88 19.46 2.04 4.87
C ILE A 88 18.66 2.13 6.18
N THR A 89 19.34 2.16 7.32
CA THR A 89 18.71 2.27 8.64
C THR A 89 17.93 3.58 8.79
N ARG A 90 18.53 4.71 8.37
CA ARG A 90 17.86 6.02 8.36
C ARG A 90 16.62 6.02 7.47
N GLN A 91 16.70 5.42 6.28
CA GLN A 91 15.53 5.29 5.40
C GLN A 91 14.43 4.43 6.01
N MET A 92 14.77 3.33 6.69
CA MET A 92 13.78 2.49 7.37
C MET A 92 13.11 3.24 8.53
N MET A 93 13.86 4.01 9.32
CA MET A 93 13.30 4.82 10.40
C MET A 93 12.40 5.94 9.85
N ALA A 94 12.80 6.62 8.78
CA ALA A 94 11.96 7.63 8.13
C ALA A 94 10.63 7.03 7.60
N LYS A 95 10.69 5.83 7.01
CA LYS A 95 9.47 5.10 6.60
C LYS A 95 8.60 4.74 7.80
N ARG A 96 9.20 4.30 8.91
CA ARG A 96 8.46 3.97 10.14
C ARG A 96 7.73 5.20 10.69
N VAL A 97 8.41 6.35 10.76
CA VAL A 97 7.80 7.63 11.20
C VAL A 97 6.60 7.98 10.31
N LYS A 98 6.77 7.87 8.98
CA LYS A 98 5.70 8.17 8.03
C LYS A 98 4.48 7.26 8.23
N ILE A 99 4.69 5.94 8.36
CA ILE A 99 3.60 4.97 8.56
C ILE A 99 2.84 5.28 9.86
N ILE A 100 3.56 5.59 10.94
CA ILE A 100 2.95 5.94 12.23
C ILE A 100 2.11 7.20 12.10
N ALA A 101 2.64 8.25 11.45
CA ALA A 101 1.91 9.49 11.22
C ALA A 101 0.64 9.28 10.38
N GLU A 102 0.72 8.49 9.31
CA GLU A 102 -0.44 8.13 8.48
C GLU A 102 -1.48 7.36 9.30
N LEU A 103 -1.07 6.37 10.10
CA LEU A 103 -1.97 5.61 10.97
C LEU A 103 -2.72 6.53 11.95
N MET A 104 -2.00 7.41 12.64
CA MET A 104 -2.59 8.36 13.59
C MET A 104 -3.56 9.32 12.91
N GLN A 105 -3.20 9.83 11.73
CA GLN A 105 -4.07 10.72 10.98
C GLN A 105 -5.34 10.00 10.54
N THR A 106 -5.23 8.77 10.04
CA THR A 106 -6.42 8.00 9.62
C THR A 106 -7.35 7.67 10.78
N GLU A 107 -6.82 7.46 11.99
CA GLU A 107 -7.66 7.25 13.18
C GLU A 107 -8.36 8.55 13.60
N LYS A 108 -7.68 9.71 13.53
CA LYS A 108 -8.28 11.03 13.76
C LYS A 108 -9.42 11.31 12.78
N ASP A 109 -9.18 11.04 11.50
CA ASP A 109 -10.17 11.22 10.44
C ASP A 109 -11.39 10.32 10.69
N TYR A 110 -11.17 9.05 11.08
CA TYR A 110 -12.25 8.13 11.42
C TYR A 110 -13.10 8.61 12.60
N ILE A 111 -12.48 9.08 13.68
CA ILE A 111 -13.19 9.67 14.82
C ILE A 111 -14.01 10.89 14.38
N ASN A 112 -13.43 11.76 13.55
CA ASN A 112 -14.14 12.92 13.02
C ASN A 112 -15.37 12.53 12.17
N ASP A 113 -15.25 11.48 11.35
CA ASP A 113 -16.38 10.97 10.57
C ASP A 113 -17.49 10.39 11.46
N LEU A 114 -17.11 9.68 12.54
CA LEU A 114 -18.06 9.18 13.54
C LEU A 114 -18.76 10.33 14.26
N ASP A 115 -18.01 11.34 14.70
CA ASP A 115 -18.55 12.54 15.35
C ASP A 115 -19.51 13.31 14.42
N LEU A 116 -19.16 13.45 13.14
CA LEU A 116 -20.03 14.06 12.13
C LEU A 116 -21.32 13.26 11.95
N CYS A 117 -21.24 11.93 11.89
CA CYS A 117 -22.40 11.06 11.81
C CYS A 117 -23.31 11.22 13.04
N ILE A 118 -22.73 11.30 14.24
CA ILE A 118 -23.48 11.50 15.48
C ILE A 118 -24.16 12.88 15.47
N ARG A 119 -23.40 13.95 15.24
CA ARG A 119 -23.88 15.34 15.35
C ARG A 119 -24.84 15.74 14.24
N GLU A 120 -24.56 15.37 13.00
CA GLU A 120 -25.29 15.90 11.84
C GLU A 120 -26.37 14.94 11.32
N VAL A 121 -26.35 13.67 11.73
CA VAL A 121 -27.34 12.67 11.29
C VAL A 121 -28.14 12.11 12.46
N ILE A 122 -27.48 11.49 13.43
CA ILE A 122 -28.16 10.74 14.50
C ILE A 122 -28.93 11.68 15.42
N GLN A 123 -28.28 12.73 15.93
CA GLN A 123 -28.92 13.69 16.83
C GLN A 123 -30.11 14.39 16.17
N PRO A 124 -30.02 14.92 14.92
CA PRO A 124 -31.18 15.46 14.22
C PRO A 124 -32.32 14.46 14.01
N LEU A 125 -32.02 13.20 13.68
CA LEU A 125 -33.05 12.17 13.50
C LEU A 125 -33.75 11.81 14.80
N ARG A 126 -33.01 11.67 15.91
CA ARG A 126 -33.57 11.48 17.26
C ARG A 126 -34.47 12.65 17.63
N ASN A 127 -34.00 13.88 17.40
CA ASN A 127 -34.76 15.10 17.72
C ASN A 127 -36.06 15.22 16.90
N LYS A 128 -36.04 14.79 15.64
CA LYS A 128 -37.22 14.85 14.76
C LYS A 128 -38.30 13.83 15.11
N GLN A 129 -37.98 12.78 15.89
CA GLN A 129 -38.93 11.75 16.35
C GLN A 129 -39.81 11.19 15.22
N ILE A 130 -39.18 10.69 14.16
CA ILE A 130 -39.89 10.17 12.99
C ILE A 130 -40.70 8.92 13.39
N VAL A 131 -42.02 8.97 13.15
CA VAL A 131 -42.95 7.90 13.52
C VAL A 131 -42.55 6.57 12.89
N ARG A 132 -42.43 5.52 13.71
CA ARG A 132 -42.04 4.14 13.34
C ARG A 132 -40.61 4.01 12.78
N PHE A 133 -39.73 4.98 13.04
CA PHE A 133 -38.33 4.88 12.68
C PHE A 133 -37.47 4.72 13.95
N ASP A 134 -36.78 3.59 14.05
CA ASP A 134 -35.88 3.29 15.16
C ASP A 134 -34.46 3.76 14.81
N VAL A 135 -34.11 4.95 15.30
CA VAL A 135 -32.78 5.54 15.08
C VAL A 135 -31.70 4.72 15.80
N ASP A 136 -31.96 4.34 17.05
CA ASP A 136 -30.98 3.64 17.88
C ASP A 136 -30.73 2.22 17.40
N GLY A 137 -31.75 1.54 16.85
CA GLY A 137 -31.59 0.25 16.17
C GLY A 137 -30.80 0.36 14.86
N LEU A 138 -30.98 1.43 14.09
CA LEU A 138 -30.27 1.62 12.81
C LEU A 138 -28.78 1.94 13.01
N PHE A 139 -28.48 2.87 13.92
CA PHE A 139 -27.10 3.31 14.18
C PHE A 139 -26.40 2.49 15.26
N SER A 140 -27.14 1.65 15.98
CA SER A 140 -26.64 0.69 16.96
C SER A 140 -25.69 1.35 17.97
N ASN A 141 -24.52 0.78 18.19
CA ASN A 141 -23.54 1.19 19.19
C ASN A 141 -22.51 2.22 18.69
N ILE A 142 -22.81 2.99 17.65
CA ILE A 142 -21.85 3.94 17.05
C ILE A 142 -21.24 4.93 18.06
N GLU A 143 -22.01 5.40 19.04
CA GLU A 143 -21.51 6.28 20.10
C GLU A 143 -20.47 5.58 21.01
N SER A 144 -20.62 4.27 21.23
CA SER A 144 -19.63 3.46 21.95
C SER A 144 -18.39 3.22 21.09
N VAL A 145 -18.56 2.99 19.78
CA VAL A 145 -17.43 2.86 18.84
C VAL A 145 -16.60 4.14 18.82
N HIS A 146 -17.24 5.31 18.73
CA HIS A 146 -16.57 6.61 18.82
C HIS A 146 -15.73 6.75 20.11
N GLN A 147 -16.30 6.38 21.27
CA GLN A 147 -15.57 6.44 22.55
C GLN A 147 -14.36 5.50 22.58
N ILE A 148 -14.51 4.29 22.05
CA ILE A 148 -13.42 3.30 22.01
C ILE A 148 -12.32 3.76 21.05
N SER A 149 -12.67 4.28 19.87
CA SER A 149 -11.73 4.84 18.90
C SER A 149 -10.97 6.03 19.47
N ALA A 150 -11.65 6.97 20.15
CA ALA A 150 -10.99 8.08 20.83
C ALA A 150 -9.95 7.59 21.87
N LYS A 151 -10.30 6.57 22.66
CA LYS A 151 -9.37 5.96 23.62
C LYS A 151 -8.20 5.26 22.92
N LEU A 152 -8.45 4.56 21.82
CA LEU A 152 -7.40 3.94 21.02
C LEU A 152 -6.42 5.00 20.50
N LEU A 153 -6.93 6.09 19.94
CA LEU A 153 -6.10 7.21 19.48
C LEU A 153 -5.22 7.77 20.60
N SER A 154 -5.77 8.00 21.79
CA SER A 154 -4.98 8.49 22.92
C SER A 154 -3.85 7.53 23.31
N LEU A 155 -4.12 6.22 23.33
CA LEU A 155 -3.10 5.20 23.61
C LEU A 155 -2.03 5.13 22.51
N LEU A 156 -2.42 5.32 21.25
CA LEU A 156 -1.48 5.40 20.12
C LEU A 156 -0.59 6.64 20.22
N GLU A 157 -1.16 7.80 20.55
CA GLU A 157 -0.41 9.05 20.78
C GLU A 157 0.59 8.89 21.93
N GLU A 158 0.18 8.29 23.04
CA GLU A 158 1.07 8.01 24.17
C GLU A 158 2.21 7.06 23.77
N ALA A 159 1.88 5.94 23.11
CA ALA A 159 2.87 4.94 22.70
C ALA A 159 3.85 5.42 21.62
N THR A 160 3.55 6.52 20.92
CA THR A 160 4.35 7.04 19.80
C THR A 160 5.01 8.39 20.11
N ALA A 161 4.83 8.93 21.31
CA ALA A 161 5.40 10.22 21.74
C ALA A 161 6.92 10.29 21.61
N ASP A 162 7.62 9.17 21.81
CA ASP A 162 9.09 9.10 21.75
C ASP A 162 9.66 8.89 20.33
N VAL A 163 8.79 8.75 19.32
CA VAL A 163 9.22 8.59 17.92
C VAL A 163 9.51 9.97 17.33
N GLU A 164 10.55 10.64 17.84
CA GLU A 164 11.00 11.93 17.30
C GLU A 164 11.52 11.72 15.86
N PRO A 165 11.10 12.55 14.89
CA PRO A 165 11.62 12.46 13.53
C PRO A 165 13.13 12.76 13.56
N PRO A 166 13.96 12.05 12.77
CA PRO A 166 15.36 12.40 12.65
C PRO A 166 15.45 13.83 12.13
N ILE A 167 15.88 14.76 12.99
CA ILE A 167 16.13 16.15 12.65
C ILE A 167 17.10 16.13 11.47
N ILE A 168 16.62 16.53 10.30
CA ILE A 168 17.47 16.83 9.16
C ILE A 168 18.19 18.13 9.51
N ASN A 169 19.28 18.03 10.26
CA ASN A 169 20.21 19.13 10.47
C ASN A 169 20.80 19.51 9.10
N GLY A 170 20.26 20.58 8.51
CA GLY A 170 20.71 21.10 7.24
C GLY A 170 19.98 22.39 6.88
N ASN A 171 20.49 23.51 7.42
CA ASN A 171 20.25 24.90 7.00
C ASN A 171 18.94 25.55 7.48
N ILE A 172 18.90 25.98 8.74
CA ILE A 172 18.24 27.24 9.07
C ILE A 172 19.33 28.31 9.06
N CYS A 173 19.47 28.99 7.92
CA CYS A 173 20.20 30.24 7.85
C CYS A 173 19.57 31.22 8.84
N HIS A 174 20.32 31.60 9.88
CA HIS A 174 20.07 32.82 10.63
C HIS A 174 20.15 34.00 9.64
N TYR A 175 18.99 34.50 9.18
CA TYR A 175 18.91 35.87 8.69
C TYR A 175 18.47 36.77 9.84
N GLY A 176 19.29 37.81 10.02
CA GLY A 176 19.43 38.56 11.24
C GLY A 176 18.21 39.37 11.64
N LYS A 177 18.05 39.46 12.96
CA LYS A 177 17.33 40.54 13.61
C LYS A 177 18.37 41.60 13.95
N MET A 178 18.58 42.55 13.02
CA MET A 178 19.26 43.79 13.33
C MET A 178 18.35 44.64 14.22
N HIS A 179 19.00 45.33 15.16
CA HIS A 179 18.50 46.11 16.29
C HIS A 179 17.20 46.90 16.07
#